data_AF-A0A533V8B6-F1
#
_entry.id   AF-A0A533V8B6-F1
#
_cell.length_a   1.000
_cell.length_b   1.000
_cell.length_c   1.000
_cell.angle_alpha   90.00
_cell.angle_beta   90.00
_cell.angle_gamma   90.00
#
_symmetry.space_group_name_H-M   'P 1'
#
loop_
_entity.id
_entity.type
_entity.pdbx_description
1 polymer ?
#
loop_
_entity_poly.entity_id
_entity_poly.type
_entity_poly.pdbx_seq_one_letter_code
_entity_poly.pdbx_strand_id
1 'polypeptide(L)'
;MKKPKPTITPIIISDDNLEFLKKKLDDPNLSQYLKRRFIREIIGSTCFICREMPTKMASYDMDGISLIERYCDKCFKIKNE
;
A
#
# COMPACT_ATOMS: atom_id res chain seq x y z
N MET A 1 6.49 17.00 -15.77
CA MET A 1 6.31 17.66 -14.45
C MET A 1 7.09 16.85 -13.41
N LYS A 2 7.93 17.50 -12.59
CA LYS A 2 8.53 16.83 -11.43
C LYS A 2 7.45 16.65 -10.37
N LYS A 3 7.32 15.46 -9.79
CA LYS A 3 6.40 15.24 -8.68
C LYS A 3 6.85 16.10 -7.49
N PRO A 4 5.91 16.76 -6.79
CA PRO A 4 6.24 17.52 -5.59
C PRO A 4 6.75 16.57 -4.49
N LYS A 5 7.34 17.13 -3.44
CA LYS A 5 7.76 16.32 -2.29
C LYS A 5 6.52 15.76 -1.60
N PRO A 6 6.38 14.42 -1.45
CA PRO A 6 5.20 13.87 -0.81
C PRO A 6 5.24 14.01 0.70
N THR A 7 4.06 14.05 1.31
CA THR A 7 3.87 13.77 2.74
C THR A 7 3.73 12.26 2.94
N ILE A 8 4.58 11.69 3.80
CA ILE A 8 4.61 10.25 4.06
C ILE A 8 3.93 9.96 5.40
N THR A 9 2.95 9.07 5.39
CA THR A 9 2.28 8.60 6.61
C THR A 9 2.28 7.07 6.66
N PRO A 10 2.40 6.46 7.86
CA PRO A 10 2.21 5.02 8.01
C PRO A 10 0.74 4.68 7.77
N ILE A 11 0.50 3.49 7.22
CA ILE A 11 -0.85 2.93 7.11
C ILE A 11 -1.18 2.26 8.44
N ILE A 12 -2.21 2.76 9.12
CA ILE A 12 -2.72 2.19 10.37
C ILE A 12 -3.90 1.27 10.01
N ILE A 13 -3.82 0.02 10.44
CA ILE A 13 -4.90 -0.97 10.33
C ILE A 13 -5.21 -1.53 11.72
N SER A 14 -6.47 -1.89 11.96
CA SER A 14 -6.85 -2.56 13.21
C SER A 14 -6.23 -3.95 13.31
N ASP A 15 -6.04 -4.42 14.54
CA ASP A 15 -5.45 -5.74 14.80
C ASP A 15 -6.28 -6.86 14.15
N ASP A 16 -7.60 -6.79 14.19
CA ASP A 16 -8.50 -7.74 13.53
C ASP A 16 -8.26 -7.82 12.02
N ASN A 17 -8.10 -6.66 11.37
CA ASN A 17 -7.84 -6.59 9.93
C ASN A 17 -6.43 -7.09 9.59
N LEU A 18 -5.45 -6.83 10.46
CA LEU A 18 -4.09 -7.34 10.32
C LEU A 18 -4.08 -8.86 10.43
N GLU A 19 -4.76 -9.44 11.41
CA GLU A 19 -4.86 -10.89 11.59
C GLU A 19 -5.57 -11.55 10.41
N PHE A 20 -6.69 -10.98 9.95
CA PHE A 20 -7.39 -11.45 8.76
C PHE A 20 -6.48 -11.45 7.53
N LEU A 21 -5.76 -10.34 7.28
CA LEU A 21 -4.85 -10.24 6.15
C LEU A 21 -3.73 -11.26 6.24
N LYS A 22 -3.06 -11.42 7.40
CA LYS A 22 -2.02 -12.45 7.58
C LYS A 22 -2.54 -13.83 7.20
N LYS A 23 -3.69 -14.24 7.76
CA LYS A 23 -4.30 -15.54 7.47
C LYS A 23 -4.59 -15.75 5.97
N LYS A 24 -5.06 -14.73 5.27
CA LYS A 24 -5.38 -14.83 3.82
C LYS A 24 -4.14 -14.77 2.94
N LEU A 25 -3.13 -14.00 3.32
CA LEU A 25 -1.89 -13.86 2.55
C LEU A 25 -0.99 -15.09 2.69
N ASP A 26 -1.04 -15.77 3.83
CA ASP A 26 -0.26 -16.99 4.09
C ASP A 26 -0.91 -18.27 3.50
N ASP A 27 -2.20 -18.22 3.12
CA ASP A 27 -2.89 -19.38 2.54
C ASP A 27 -2.34 -19.70 1.13
N PRO A 28 -1.72 -20.87 0.92
CA PRO A 28 -1.18 -21.25 -0.39
C PRO A 28 -2.27 -21.54 -1.43
N ASN A 29 -3.51 -21.82 -1.02
CA ASN A 29 -4.62 -22.14 -1.91
C ASN A 29 -5.32 -20.90 -2.47
N LEU A 30 -5.05 -19.71 -1.90
CA LEU A 30 -5.62 -18.46 -2.38
C LEU A 30 -4.82 -17.92 -3.57
N SER A 31 -5.53 -17.62 -4.65
CA SER A 31 -4.93 -16.98 -5.82
C SER A 31 -4.36 -15.60 -5.46
N GLN A 32 -3.29 -15.19 -6.14
CA GLN A 32 -2.71 -13.86 -5.96
C GLN A 32 -3.73 -12.74 -6.23
N TYR A 33 -4.68 -12.98 -7.14
CA TYR A 33 -5.77 -12.04 -7.41
C TYR A 33 -6.63 -11.80 -6.17
N LEU A 34 -7.08 -12.87 -5.50
CA LEU A 34 -7.88 -12.75 -4.28
C LEU A 34 -7.07 -12.11 -3.14
N LYS A 35 -5.81 -12.47 -2.99
CA LYS A 35 -4.89 -11.82 -2.02
C LYS A 35 -4.82 -10.31 -2.22
N ARG A 36 -4.63 -9.86 -3.48
CA ARG A 36 -4.62 -8.43 -3.83
C ARG A 36 -5.97 -7.76 -3.61
N ARG A 37 -7.07 -8.48 -3.82
CA ARG A 37 -8.42 -7.98 -3.54
C ARG A 37 -8.62 -7.68 -2.06
N PHE A 38 -8.26 -8.60 -1.17
CA PHE A 38 -8.36 -8.37 0.28
C PHE A 38 -7.50 -7.17 0.73
N ILE A 39 -6.28 -7.06 0.21
CA ILE A 39 -5.42 -5.89 0.47
C ILE A 39 -6.14 -4.60 0.06
N ARG A 40 -6.76 -4.54 -1.12
CA ARG A 40 -7.47 -3.34 -1.60
C ARG A 40 -8.71 -3.03 -0.78
N GLU A 41 -9.47 -4.04 -0.38
CA GLU A 41 -10.69 -3.85 0.42
C GLU A 41 -10.38 -3.27 1.81
N ILE A 42 -9.25 -3.65 2.43
CA ILE A 42 -8.88 -3.19 3.77
C ILE A 42 -8.01 -1.91 3.73
N ILE A 43 -7.03 -1.86 2.83
CA ILE A 43 -6.02 -0.79 2.81
C ILE A 43 -6.34 0.31 1.76
N GLY A 44 -7.30 0.04 0.87
CA GLY A 44 -7.71 0.95 -0.20
C GLY A 44 -6.83 0.89 -1.46
N SER A 45 -5.66 0.25 -1.40
CA SER A 45 -4.83 -0.04 -2.58
C SER A 45 -3.72 -1.05 -2.26
N THR A 46 -2.98 -1.46 -3.28
CA THR A 46 -1.76 -2.26 -3.15
C THR A 46 -0.51 -1.36 -3.24
N CYS A 47 0.67 -1.91 -2.93
CA CYS A 47 1.92 -1.25 -3.27
C CYS A 47 1.93 -0.87 -4.77
N PHE A 48 2.29 0.37 -5.07
CA PHE A 48 2.33 0.91 -6.43
C PHE A 48 3.33 0.15 -7.32
N ILE A 49 4.44 -0.33 -6.74
CA ILE A 49 5.52 -1.02 -7.45
C ILE A 49 5.27 -2.53 -7.53
N CYS A 50 5.30 -3.25 -6.40
CA CYS A 50 5.25 -4.72 -6.39
C CYS A 50 3.83 -5.32 -6.31
N ARG A 51 2.79 -4.49 -6.12
CA ARG A 51 1.39 -4.92 -5.91
C ARG A 51 1.14 -5.77 -4.66
N GLU A 52 2.10 -5.86 -3.74
CA GLU A 52 1.94 -6.50 -2.43
C GLU A 52 1.31 -5.54 -1.40
N MET A 53 1.28 -5.96 -0.12
CA MET A 53 0.75 -5.18 0.99
C MET A 53 1.58 -3.92 1.21
N PRO A 54 1.01 -2.71 1.09
CA PRO A 54 1.71 -1.48 1.42
C PRO A 54 1.65 -1.21 2.92
N THR A 55 2.66 -0.48 3.41
CA THR A 55 2.84 -0.06 4.81
C THR A 55 2.93 1.46 4.95
N LYS A 56 3.17 2.17 3.83
CA LYS A 56 3.30 3.62 3.77
C LYS A 56 2.37 4.21 2.71
N MET A 57 1.86 5.40 3.00
CA MET A 57 1.10 6.22 2.09
C MET A 57 1.90 7.49 1.78
N ALA A 58 2.05 7.80 0.50
CA ALA A 58 2.66 9.02 -0.01
C ALA A 58 1.56 9.88 -0.64
N SER A 59 1.32 11.06 -0.07
CA SER A 59 0.38 12.04 -0.60
C SER A 59 1.14 13.16 -1.30
N TYR A 60 0.81 13.42 -2.56
CA TYR A 60 1.38 14.50 -3.35
C TYR A 60 0.28 15.54 -3.61
N ASP A 61 0.53 16.78 -3.21
CA ASP A 61 -0.35 17.90 -3.56
C ASP A 61 0.00 18.41 -4.96
N MET A 62 -0.87 18.14 -5.93
CA MET A 62 -0.76 18.60 -7.30
C MET A 62 -1.72 19.76 -7.55
N ASP A 63 -1.38 20.92 -6.99
CA ASP A 63 -2.11 22.18 -7.16
C ASP A 63 -3.61 22.04 -6.84
N GLY A 64 -3.91 21.47 -5.66
CA GLY A 64 -5.29 21.29 -5.18
C GLY A 64 -5.89 19.90 -5.44
N ILE A 65 -5.17 19.03 -6.16
CA ILE A 65 -5.54 17.61 -6.33
C ILE A 65 -4.53 16.73 -5.57
N SER A 66 -5.01 15.89 -4.66
CA SER A 66 -4.15 14.94 -3.95
C SER A 66 -3.97 13.64 -4.74
N LEU A 67 -2.75 13.34 -5.17
CA LEU A 67 -2.36 12.02 -5.66
C LEU A 67 -1.89 11.16 -4.48
N ILE A 68 -2.54 10.02 -4.27
CA ILE A 68 -2.17 9.08 -3.21
C ILE A 68 -1.54 7.83 -3.81
N GLU A 69 -0.26 7.61 -3.50
CA GLU A 69 0.45 6.38 -3.82
C GLU A 69 0.73 5.59 -2.53
N ARG A 70 0.62 4.26 -2.58
CA ARG A 70 0.94 3.41 -1.42
C ARG A 70 2.15 2.54 -1.71
N TYR A 71 3.02 2.35 -0.72
CA TYR A 71 4.29 1.63 -0.87
C TYR A 71 4.51 0.64 0.26
N CYS A 72 5.13 -0.50 -0.04
CA CYS A 72 5.75 -1.33 0.99
C CYS A 72 7.14 -0.78 1.35
N ASP A 73 7.68 -1.21 2.48
CA ASP A 73 8.97 -0.71 2.98
C ASP A 73 10.13 -0.96 2.00
N LYS A 74 10.12 -2.10 1.30
CA LYS A 74 11.13 -2.46 0.31
C LYS A 74 11.11 -1.49 -0.87
N CYS A 75 9.92 -1.27 -1.44
CA CYS A 75 9.75 -0.42 -2.62
C CYS A 75 9.86 1.07 -2.33
N PHE A 76 9.62 1.50 -1.08
CA PHE A 76 9.76 2.90 -0.71
C PHE A 76 11.23 3.34 -0.62
N LYS A 77 12.13 2.45 -0.18
CA LYS A 77 13.58 2.75 -0.14
C LYS A 77 14.15 3.02 -1.54
N ILE A 78 13.79 2.17 -2.50
CA ILE A 78 14.21 2.27 -3.91
C ILE A 78 13.79 3.59 -4.57
N LYS A 79 12.75 4.26 -4.06
CA LYS A 79 12.31 5.57 -4.58
C LYS A 79 13.10 6.77 -4.06
N ASN A 80 13.86 6.59 -2.97
CA ASN A 80 14.60 7.66 -2.30
C ASN A 80 16.13 7.54 -2.48
N GLU A 81 16.58 6.53 -3.23
CA GLU A 81 17.95 6.39 -3.76
C GLU A 81 17.99 6.84 -5.23
#